data_AF-A0A353M296-F1
#
_entry.id   AF-A0A353M296-F1
#
_cell.length_a   1.000
_cell.length_b   1.000
_cell.length_c   1.000
_cell.angle_alpha   90.00
_cell.angle_beta   90.00
_cell.angle_gamma   90.00
#
_symmetry.space_group_name_H-M   'P 1'
#
loop_
_entity.id
_entity.type
_entity.pdbx_description
1 polymer ?
#
loop_
_entity_poly.entity_id
_entity_poly.type
_entity_poly.pdbx_seq_one_letter_code
_entity_poly.pdbx_strand_id
1 'polypeptide(L)' 'MNDKQHPIEGLMKTAMESLKTMVDVNTILGDPVETPDGAVIVPVSRVSFGFAAGGSEFSGANPKNTEAEHP' A
#
# COMPACT_ATOMS: atom_id res chain seq x y z
N MET A 1 -25.07 -8.44 -6.72
CA MET A 1 -23.60 -8.53 -6.58
C MET A 1 -23.30 -8.68 -5.10
N ASN A 2 -22.58 -9.73 -4.69
CA ASN A 2 -22.16 -9.91 -3.30
C ASN A 2 -20.80 -9.22 -3.13
N ASP A 3 -20.80 -8.00 -2.60
CA ASP A 3 -19.59 -7.34 -2.13
C ASP A 3 -19.13 -8.02 -0.84
N LYS A 4 -18.40 -9.12 -0.98
CA LYS A 4 -17.65 -9.70 0.14
C LYS A 4 -16.50 -8.75 0.44
N GLN A 5 -16.67 -7.98 1.50
CA GLN A 5 -15.67 -7.11 2.08
C GLN A 5 -14.36 -7.88 2.25
N HIS A 6 -13.32 -7.51 1.50
CA HIS A 6 -12.08 -8.28 1.43
C HIS A 6 -11.24 -7.94 2.67
N PRO A 7 -10.56 -8.89 3.34
CA PRO A 7 -9.77 -8.61 4.56
C PRO A 7 -8.72 -7.48 4.37
N ILE A 8 -8.19 -7.34 3.16
CA ILE A 8 -7.25 -6.25 2.77
C ILE A 8 -7.92 -4.88 2.70
N GLU A 9 -9.23 -4.79 2.52
CA GLU A 9 -9.96 -3.52 2.43
C GLU A 9 -9.80 -2.68 3.69
N GLY A 10 -9.93 -3.30 4.88
CA GLY A 10 -9.74 -2.61 6.16
C GLY A 10 -8.32 -2.11 6.38
N LEU A 11 -7.32 -2.90 5.95
CA LEU A 11 -5.90 -2.51 5.98
C LEU A 11 -5.65 -1.35 5.02
N MET A 12 -6.14 -1.46 3.78
CA MET A 12 -5.98 -0.44 2.76
C MET A 12 -6.64 0.88 3.15
N LYS A 13 -7.84 0.83 3.70
CA LYS A 13 -8.56 2.02 4.16
C LYS A 13 -7.78 2.74 5.26
N THR A 14 -7.35 2.01 6.29
CA THR A 14 -6.54 2.57 7.39
C THR A 14 -5.21 3.14 6.91
N ALA A 15 -4.53 2.43 5.99
CA ALA A 15 -3.28 2.88 5.41
C ALA A 15 -3.47 4.16 4.58
N MET A 16 -4.49 4.21 3.71
CA MET A 16 -4.79 5.38 2.89
C MET A 16 -5.21 6.58 3.72
N GLU A 17 -5.99 6.39 4.80
CA GLU A 17 -6.36 7.45 5.74
C GLU A 17 -5.12 8.02 6.46
N SER A 18 -4.19 7.14 6.87
CA SER A 18 -2.91 7.54 7.49
C SER A 18 -1.97 8.27 6.52
N LEU A 19 -1.96 7.86 5.25
CA LEU A 19 -1.22 8.55 4.20
C LEU A 19 -1.84 9.91 3.89
N LYS A 20 -3.17 9.99 3.85
CA LYS A 20 -3.90 11.24 3.58
C LYS A 20 -3.62 12.30 4.66
N THR A 21 -3.47 11.91 5.92
CA THR A 21 -3.07 12.81 7.01
C THR A 21 -1.59 13.20 6.97
N MET A 22 -0.70 12.40 6.37
CA MET A 22 0.72 12.74 6.16
C MET A 22 0.98 13.59 4.92
N VAL A 23 0.10 13.54 3.91
CA VAL A 23 0.27 14.22 2.61
C VAL A 23 -0.52 15.53 2.57
N ASP A 24 -0.93 16.06 3.72
CA ASP A 24 -1.60 17.35 3.82
C ASP A 24 -0.76 18.43 3.12
N VAL A 25 -1.47 19.27 2.36
CA VAL A 25 -1.02 20.14 1.26
C VAL A 25 0.10 21.11 1.66
N ASN A 26 0.25 21.36 2.96
CA ASN A 26 1.30 22.20 3.52
C ASN A 26 2.68 21.50 3.64
N THR A 27 2.80 20.22 3.32
CA THR A 27 4.08 19.48 3.38
C THR A 27 4.78 19.38 2.01
N ILE A 28 4.04 19.70 0.93
CA ILE A 28 4.55 19.61 -0.45
C ILE A 28 5.23 20.91 -0.88
N LEU A 29 4.80 22.05 -0.35
CA LEU A 29 5.44 23.35 -0.53
C LEU A 29 6.14 23.69 0.79
N GLY A 30 7.47 23.69 0.80
CA GLY A 30 8.20 24.18 1.96
C GLY A 30 8.32 25.71 1.95
N ASP A 31 8.82 26.24 3.06
CA ASP A 31 8.95 27.69 3.23
C ASP A 31 9.93 28.31 2.20
N PRO A 32 9.67 29.55 1.76
CA PRO A 32 10.58 30.27 0.87
C PRO A 32 11.96 30.50 1.52
N VAL A 33 13.02 30.27 0.76
CA VAL A 33 14.40 30.56 1.18
C VAL A 33 14.98 31.67 0.29
N GLU A 34 15.44 32.75 0.92
CA GLU A 34 16.16 33.83 0.22
C GLU A 34 17.63 33.47 0.03
N THR A 35 18.13 33.66 -1.18
CA THR A 35 19.55 33.52 -1.51
C THR A 35 20.30 34.83 -1.28
N PRO A 36 21.62 34.81 -1.07
CA PRO A 36 22.42 36.03 -0.84
C PRO A 36 22.36 37.06 -1.97
N ASP A 37 21.97 36.65 -3.18
CA ASP A 37 21.75 37.49 -4.36
C ASP A 37 20.29 37.95 -4.54
N GLY A 38 19.41 37.64 -3.58
CA GLY A 38 18.03 38.15 -3.51
C GLY A 38 16.99 37.32 -4.29
N ALA A 39 17.33 36.13 -4.78
CA ALA A 39 16.35 35.21 -5.35
C ALA A 39 15.59 34.46 -4.26
N VAL A 40 14.35 34.05 -4.56
CA VAL A 40 13.50 33.30 -3.63
C VAL A 40 13.28 31.90 -4.18
N ILE A 41 13.64 30.89 -3.38
CA ILE A 41 13.48 29.48 -3.71
C ILE A 41 12.31 28.90 -2.92
N VAL A 42 11.35 28.29 -3.61
CA VAL A 42 10.24 27.55 -2.97
C VAL A 42 10.45 26.05 -3.25
N PRO A 43 10.78 25.25 -2.23
CA PRO A 43 11.01 23.82 -2.40
C PRO A 43 9.68 23.07 -2.61
N VAL A 44 9.62 22.21 -3.63
CA VAL A 44 8.45 21.38 -3.96
C VAL A 44 8.80 19.90 -3.83
N SER A 45 8.03 19.15 -3.03
CA SER A 45 8.22 17.72 -2.79
C SER A 45 7.11 16.87 -3.41
N ARG A 46 7.44 15.93 -4.32
CA ARG A 46 6.46 15.01 -4.92
C ARG A 46 6.51 13.65 -4.23
N VAL A 47 5.39 13.23 -3.66
CA VAL A 47 5.25 11.90 -3.05
C VAL A 47 4.37 11.01 -3.92
N SER A 48 4.69 9.72 -4.01
CA SER A 48 3.92 8.73 -4.78
C SER A 48 3.80 7.44 -3.96
N PHE A 49 2.61 6.87 -3.93
CA PHE A 49 2.29 5.67 -3.18
C PHE A 49 1.87 4.56 -4.13
N GLY A 50 2.36 3.35 -3.88
CA GLY A 50 1.97 2.14 -4.61
C GLY A 50 1.54 1.07 -3.62
N PHE A 51 0.49 0.34 -3.98
CA PHE A 51 0.07 -0.85 -3.24
C PHE A 51 0.16 -2.07 -4.14
N ALA A 52 0.75 -3.14 -3.62
CA ALA A 52 0.81 -4.44 -4.26
C ALA A 52 0.34 -5.50 -3.27
N ALA A 53 -0.48 -6.43 -3.75
CA ALA A 53 -0.90 -7.61 -3.00
C ALA A 53 -0.59 -8.85 -3.84
N GLY A 54 -0.10 -9.90 -3.17
CA GLY A 54 0.22 -11.19 -3.80
C GLY A 54 0.09 -12.32 -2.81
N GLY A 55 -0.35 -13.48 -3.29
CA GLY A 55 -0.47 -14.72 -2.51
C GLY A 55 -0.10 -15.91 -3.39
N SER A 56 0.49 -16.93 -2.79
CA SER A 56 0.79 -18.20 -3.47
C SER A 56 -0.03 -19.30 -2.83
N GLU A 57 -1.02 -19.85 -3.53
CA GLU A 57 -1.61 -21.13 -3.16
C GLU A 57 -0.68 -22.25 -3.63
N PHE A 58 0.22 -22.70 -2.76
CA PHE A 58 0.83 -24.01 -2.93
C PHE A 58 -0.13 -25.04 -2.32
N SER A 59 -1.05 -25.55 -3.15
CA SER A 59 -1.74 -26.78 -2.81
C SER A 59 -0.68 -27.87 -2.72
N GLY A 60 -0.33 -28.30 -1.50
CA GLY A 60 0.61 -29.38 -1.28
C GLY A 60 0.14 -30.58 -2.09
N ALA A 61 0.96 -31.02 -3.04
CA ALA A 61 0.69 -32.19 -3.85
C ALA A 61 0.37 -33.34 -2.89
N ASN A 62 -0.90 -33.72 -2.79
CA ASN A 62 -1.36 -34.83 -1.96
C ASN A 62 -0.71 -36.11 -2.51
N PRO A 63 0.29 -36.70 -1.85
CA PRO A 63 0.83 -37.97 -2.27
C PRO A 63 -0.10 -39.03 -1.68
N LYS A 64 -0.93 -39.62 -2.54
CA LYS A 64 -1.48 -40.97 -2.44
C LYS A 64 -1.51 -41.57 -1.02
N ASN A 65 -2.67 -41.55 -0.38
CA ASN A 65 -3.02 -42.68 0.50
C ASN A 65 -3.58 -43.79 -0.40
N THR A 66 -2.65 -44.61 -0.89
CA THR A 66 -2.90 -45.95 -1.41
C THR A 66 -3.10 -46.90 -0.21
N GLU A 67 -4.03 -47.84 -0.37
CA GLU A 67 -4.28 -49.06 0.43
C GLU A 67 -5.00 -48.97 1.79
N ALA A 68 -6.27 -49.44 1.80
CA ALA A 68 -6.65 -50.67 2.50
C ALA A 68 -7.99 -51.23 1.95
N GLU A 69 -7.91 -52.42 1.34
CA GLU A 69 -8.90 -53.52 1.18
C GLU A 69 -9.99 -53.58 2.30
N HIS A 70 -11.24 -54.09 2.17
CA HIS A 70 -11.92 -55.24 1.52
C HIS A 70 -13.42 -55.19 1.97
N PRO A 71 -14.35 -56.12 1.65
CA PRO A 71 -14.60 -56.96 0.46
C PRO A 71 -15.88 -56.56 -0.31
#